data_AF-A0A7Y6X439-F1
#
_entry.id   AF-A0A7Y6X439-F1
#
_cell.length_a   1.000
_cell.length_b   1.000
_cell.length_c   1.000
_cell.angle_alpha   90.00
_cell.angle_beta   90.00
_cell.angle_gamma   90.00
#
_symmetry.space_group_name_H-M   'P 1'
#
loop_
_entity.id
_entity.type
_entity.pdbx_description
1 polymer ?
#
loop_
_entity_poly.entity_id
_entity_poly.type
_entity_poly.pdbx_seq_one_letter_code
_entity_poly.pdbx_strand_id
1 'polypeptide(L)'
;HVVTSKCADAMPLHRLAQRVERSGVPMSRSTLTDLFHQAASVLLPLSQHLLQCIASADVVWADETPLRVLDVKKTRLGYLWTFLTRNDAGEWLIGYRFSMGRASKTPKEVLGGTAGALVVDAYTGYNAVTLPQGRVRVGCWAHVRRRFFDALATAPEAREALDFILELYRVEAQAREADVVRTAAHRELRQVHSAPVLAGLRVWLEAQAPRHPPKSPLGQAISYALKQWEALTRFVENERLPLDNNRSEAALRKAALGRKNFLFVGHEAAGENLAGLYALVASCEANGVNPE
;
A
#
# COMPACT_ATOMS: atom_id res chain seq x y z
N HIS A 1 22.39 -1.51 13.38
CA HIS A 1 21.85 -2.52 14.33
C HIS A 1 20.49 -2.19 14.97
N VAL A 2 20.35 -1.28 15.97
CA VAL A 2 19.08 -1.10 16.73
C VAL A 2 17.87 -0.82 15.84
N VAL A 3 18.02 0.11 14.89
CA VAL A 3 16.98 0.46 13.91
C VAL A 3 16.62 -0.76 13.06
N THR A 4 17.62 -1.42 12.48
CA THR A 4 17.46 -2.61 11.65
C THR A 4 16.73 -3.71 12.39
N SER A 5 17.16 -4.08 13.60
CA SER A 5 16.47 -5.11 14.40
C SER A 5 15.02 -4.74 14.71
N LYS A 6 14.73 -3.45 14.95
CA LYS A 6 13.38 -3.00 15.26
C LYS A 6 12.46 -2.97 14.03
N CYS A 7 12.97 -2.49 12.89
CA CYS A 7 12.19 -2.22 11.69
C CYS A 7 12.22 -3.36 10.65
N ALA A 8 13.37 -4.00 10.42
CA ALA A 8 13.49 -5.14 9.51
C ALA A 8 13.03 -6.44 10.19
N ASP A 9 13.54 -6.72 11.39
CA ASP A 9 13.31 -8.00 12.08
C ASP A 9 12.08 -7.99 13.00
N ALA A 10 11.39 -6.85 13.08
CA ALA A 10 10.27 -6.64 13.98
C ALA A 10 10.58 -6.99 15.46
N MET A 11 11.83 -6.83 15.91
CA MET A 11 12.27 -7.15 17.27
C MET A 11 11.86 -6.04 18.26
N PRO A 12 11.08 -6.34 19.32
CA PRO A 12 10.81 -5.36 20.37
C PRO A 12 12.10 -4.97 21.11
N LEU A 13 12.26 -3.69 21.45
CA LEU A 13 13.47 -3.18 22.09
C LEU A 13 13.81 -3.87 23.43
N HIS A 14 12.81 -4.34 24.19
CA HIS A 14 13.07 -5.12 25.40
C HIS A 14 13.70 -6.50 25.11
N ARG A 15 13.33 -7.14 23.99
CA ARG A 15 13.96 -8.41 23.57
C ARG A 15 15.35 -8.18 23.03
N LEU A 16 15.57 -7.04 22.37
CA LEU A 16 16.90 -6.63 21.94
C LEU A 16 17.81 -6.38 23.15
N ALA A 17 17.30 -5.71 24.20
CA ALA A 17 18.02 -5.52 25.47
C ALA A 17 18.46 -6.86 26.08
N GLN A 18 17.52 -7.80 26.25
CA GLN A 18 17.79 -9.15 26.75
C GLN A 18 18.78 -9.94 25.86
N ARG A 19 18.80 -9.71 24.55
CA ARG A 19 19.77 -10.32 23.65
C ARG A 19 21.18 -9.79 23.92
N VAL A 20 21.33 -8.49 24.09
CA VAL A 20 22.63 -7.85 24.40
C VAL A 20 23.12 -8.26 25.79
N GLU A 21 22.23 -8.33 26.79
CA GLU A 21 22.56 -8.79 28.14
C GLU A 21 23.09 -10.24 28.16
N ARG A 22 22.53 -11.14 27.33
CA ARG A 22 23.04 -12.50 27.19
C ARG A 22 24.46 -12.59 26.63
N SER A 23 24.94 -11.53 25.98
CA SER A 23 26.34 -11.41 25.54
C SER A 23 27.25 -10.82 26.61
N GLY A 24 26.76 -10.63 27.85
CA GLY A 24 27.55 -10.11 28.98
C GLY A 24 27.61 -8.58 29.05
N VAL A 25 26.85 -7.87 28.21
CA VAL A 25 26.82 -6.39 28.19
C VAL A 25 25.52 -5.89 28.83
N PRO A 26 25.56 -5.24 30.01
CA PRO A 26 24.38 -4.65 30.61
C PRO A 26 23.72 -3.64 29.65
N MET A 27 22.44 -3.83 29.34
CA MET A 27 21.75 -3.00 28.35
C MET A 27 20.31 -2.74 28.78
N SER A 28 20.00 -1.49 29.13
CA SER A 28 18.64 -1.13 29.51
C SER A 28 17.73 -0.93 28.30
N ARG A 29 16.44 -1.24 28.46
CA ARG A 29 15.42 -0.93 27.45
C ARG A 29 15.34 0.58 27.16
N SER A 30 15.49 1.43 28.16
CA SER A 30 15.47 2.88 28.01
C SER A 30 16.60 3.35 27.11
N THR A 31 17.83 2.86 27.34
CA THR A 31 18.99 3.19 26.48
C THR A 31 18.72 2.85 25.01
N LEU A 32 18.20 1.66 24.72
CA LEU A 32 17.86 1.29 23.33
C LEU A 32 16.71 2.12 22.74
N THR A 33 15.78 2.58 23.59
CA THR A 33 14.68 3.45 23.17
C THR A 33 15.18 4.84 22.82
N ASP A 34 16.08 5.38 23.63
CA ASP A 34 16.71 6.68 23.40
C ASP A 34 17.57 6.64 22.12
N LEU A 35 18.39 5.60 21.94
CA LEU A 35 19.17 5.41 20.72
C LEU A 35 18.29 5.30 19.47
N PHE A 36 17.16 4.58 19.55
CA PHE A 36 16.21 4.47 18.45
C PHE A 36 15.62 5.84 18.08
N HIS A 37 15.21 6.63 19.05
CA HIS A 37 14.64 7.96 18.80
C HIS A 37 15.69 9.00 18.39
N GLN A 38 16.92 8.90 18.90
CA GLN A 38 18.03 9.75 18.46
C GLN A 38 18.38 9.47 16.99
N ALA A 39 18.41 8.20 16.57
CA ALA A 39 18.58 7.84 15.17
C ALA A 39 17.46 8.42 14.29
N ALA A 40 16.20 8.36 14.74
CA ALA A 40 15.07 8.95 14.03
C ALA A 40 15.22 10.47 13.85
N SER A 41 15.70 11.16 14.89
CA SER A 41 15.94 12.62 14.84
C SER A 41 17.01 12.98 13.82
N VAL A 42 18.16 12.28 13.83
CA VAL A 42 19.26 12.51 12.89
C VAL A 42 18.84 12.21 11.45
N LEU A 43 18.05 11.16 11.25
CA LEU A 43 17.63 10.70 9.92
C LEU A 43 16.32 11.35 9.42
N LEU A 44 15.71 12.24 10.22
CA LEU A 44 14.46 12.90 9.88
C LEU A 44 14.51 13.61 8.52
N PRO A 45 15.55 14.41 8.18
CA PRO A 45 15.62 15.09 6.89
C PRO A 45 15.57 14.12 5.69
N LEU A 46 16.19 12.94 5.82
CA LEU A 46 16.18 11.93 4.75
C LEU A 46 14.79 11.33 4.56
N SER A 47 14.10 10.98 5.66
CA SER A 47 12.75 10.42 5.57
C SER A 47 11.71 11.43 5.05
N GLN A 48 11.88 12.72 5.36
CA GLN A 48 11.06 13.80 4.83
C GLN A 48 11.33 14.03 3.34
N HIS A 49 12.61 14.08 2.94
CA HIS A 49 12.97 14.23 1.54
C HIS A 49 12.47 13.06 0.68
N LEU A 50 12.57 11.83 1.20
CA LEU A 50 12.03 10.63 0.56
C LEU A 50 10.52 10.79 0.24
N LEU A 51 9.72 11.27 1.20
CA LEU A 51 8.30 11.52 0.96
C LEU A 51 8.05 12.61 -0.09
N GLN A 52 8.89 13.65 -0.15
CA GLN A 52 8.80 14.68 -1.18
C GLN A 52 9.09 14.11 -2.58
N CYS A 53 10.13 13.28 -2.72
CA CYS A 53 10.45 12.60 -3.97
C CYS A 53 9.32 11.67 -4.43
N ILE A 54 8.71 10.93 -3.49
CA ILE A 54 7.52 10.10 -3.79
C ILE A 54 6.36 10.98 -4.23
N ALA A 55 6.10 12.08 -3.52
CA ALA A 55 5.01 12.98 -3.83
C ALA A 55 5.16 13.67 -5.20
N SER A 56 6.37 13.88 -5.69
CA SER A 56 6.63 14.46 -7.02
C SER A 56 6.53 13.45 -8.17
N ALA A 57 6.42 12.15 -7.88
CA ALA A 57 6.47 11.12 -8.91
C ALA A 57 5.17 10.99 -9.73
N ASP A 58 5.32 10.62 -11.00
CA ASP A 58 4.20 10.42 -11.93
C ASP A 58 3.22 9.34 -11.46
N VAL A 59 3.71 8.28 -10.83
CA VAL A 59 2.89 7.16 -10.33
C VAL A 59 3.23 6.91 -8.88
N VAL A 60 2.22 7.05 -8.01
CA VAL A 60 2.35 6.80 -6.58
C VAL A 60 1.37 5.71 -6.18
N TRP A 61 1.83 4.74 -5.40
CA TRP A 61 0.97 3.80 -4.70
C TRP A 61 0.77 4.29 -3.28
N ALA A 62 -0.43 4.10 -2.72
CA ALA A 62 -0.68 4.36 -1.32
C ALA A 62 -1.58 3.30 -0.70
N ASP A 63 -1.39 3.06 0.59
CA ASP A 63 -2.25 2.22 1.42
C ASP A 63 -2.03 2.60 2.89
N GLU A 64 -2.85 2.06 3.78
CA GLU A 64 -2.75 2.33 5.19
C GLU A 64 -3.12 1.14 6.06
N THR A 65 -2.56 1.14 7.26
CA THR A 65 -2.79 0.05 8.19
C THR A 65 -2.89 0.57 9.62
N PRO A 66 -3.82 0.03 10.43
CA PRO A 66 -4.01 0.51 11.80
C PRO A 66 -2.80 0.21 12.67
N LEU A 67 -2.50 1.08 13.62
CA LEU A 67 -1.53 0.90 14.70
C LEU A 67 -2.17 1.25 16.04
N ARG A 68 -1.88 0.47 17.08
CA ARG A 68 -2.30 0.83 18.44
C ARG A 68 -1.31 1.84 19.02
N VAL A 69 -1.84 2.87 19.67
CA VAL A 69 -1.08 3.91 20.35
C VAL A 69 -1.46 3.87 21.81
N LEU A 70 -0.47 3.85 22.69
CA LEU A 70 -0.69 3.88 24.12
C LEU A 70 -1.34 5.22 24.51
N ASP A 71 -2.32 5.14 25.39
CA ASP A 71 -3.00 6.29 25.98
C ASP A 71 -3.41 5.92 27.42
N VAL A 72 -3.87 6.89 28.19
CA VAL A 72 -4.25 6.69 29.60
C VAL A 72 -5.41 5.69 29.66
N LYS A 73 -5.19 4.55 30.36
CA LYS A 73 -6.14 3.44 30.60
C LYS A 73 -6.56 2.60 29.37
N LYS A 74 -6.40 3.07 28.13
CA LYS A 74 -6.72 2.32 26.91
C LYS A 74 -5.79 2.68 25.76
N THR A 75 -5.74 1.87 24.71
CA THR A 75 -5.04 2.25 23.47
C THR A 75 -5.95 3.08 22.56
N ARG A 76 -5.41 4.11 21.92
CA ARG A 76 -6.02 4.79 20.79
C ARG A 76 -5.62 4.12 19.47
N LEU A 77 -6.41 4.38 18.43
CA LEU A 77 -6.16 3.88 17.08
C LEU A 77 -5.45 4.96 16.26
N GLY A 78 -4.21 4.71 15.88
CA GLY A 78 -3.47 5.45 14.86
C GLY A 78 -3.37 4.65 13.56
N TYR A 79 -2.72 5.22 12.56
CA TYR A 79 -2.54 4.64 11.24
C TYR A 79 -1.12 4.89 10.75
N LEU A 80 -0.52 3.86 10.16
CA LEU A 80 0.67 4.00 9.33
C LEU A 80 0.23 4.00 7.88
N TRP A 81 0.44 5.12 7.22
CA TRP A 81 0.22 5.28 5.79
C TRP A 81 1.51 4.97 5.06
N THR A 82 1.46 4.22 3.98
CA THR A 82 2.57 4.05 3.06
C THR A 82 2.30 4.83 1.79
N PHE A 83 3.37 5.41 1.24
CA PHE A 83 3.40 5.97 -0.09
C PHE A 83 4.65 5.42 -0.76
N LEU A 84 4.56 4.94 -1.98
CA LEU A 84 5.74 4.47 -2.69
C LEU A 84 5.69 4.80 -4.17
N THR A 85 6.87 4.84 -4.77
CA THR A 85 7.04 4.98 -6.22
C THR A 85 8.27 4.20 -6.68
N ARG A 86 8.43 4.09 -8.00
CA ARG A 86 9.62 3.54 -8.64
C ARG A 86 10.26 4.63 -9.49
N ASN A 87 11.51 4.98 -9.22
CA ASN A 87 12.22 6.00 -9.97
C ASN A 87 12.60 5.52 -11.39
N ASP A 88 13.20 6.39 -12.19
CA ASP A 88 13.58 6.09 -13.58
C ASP A 88 14.68 5.02 -13.68
N ALA A 89 15.53 4.89 -12.66
CA ALA A 89 16.52 3.82 -12.54
C ALA A 89 15.89 2.46 -12.15
N GLY A 90 14.58 2.43 -11.86
CA GLY A 90 13.89 1.23 -11.46
C GLY A 90 14.03 0.89 -9.98
N GLU A 91 14.46 1.82 -9.14
CA GLU A 91 14.59 1.66 -7.69
C GLU A 91 13.30 2.06 -6.98
N TRP A 92 12.99 1.37 -5.88
CA TRP A 92 11.80 1.62 -5.07
C TRP A 92 12.08 2.66 -3.99
N LEU A 93 11.20 3.66 -3.91
CA LEU A 93 11.17 4.63 -2.83
C LEU A 93 9.93 4.32 -1.98
N ILE A 94 10.12 3.92 -0.72
CA ILE A 94 9.03 3.52 0.18
C ILE A 94 9.00 4.45 1.38
N GLY A 95 8.02 5.35 1.40
CA GLY A 95 7.75 6.29 2.47
C GLY A 95 6.66 5.80 3.42
N TYR A 96 6.76 6.22 4.68
CA TYR A 96 5.65 6.08 5.63
C TYR A 96 5.35 7.39 6.34
N ARG A 97 4.08 7.59 6.66
CA ARG A 97 3.59 8.70 7.47
C ARG A 97 2.69 8.14 8.57
N PHE A 98 3.03 8.44 9.82
CA PHE A 98 2.16 8.13 10.95
C PHE A 98 1.08 9.20 11.10
N SER A 99 -0.11 8.80 11.54
CA SER A 99 -1.19 9.72 11.91
C SER A 99 -2.11 9.12 12.97
N MET A 100 -2.68 9.96 13.83
CA MET A 100 -3.76 9.58 14.75
C MET A 100 -5.13 9.40 14.06
N GLY A 101 -5.22 9.59 12.74
CA GLY A 101 -6.46 9.44 11.98
C GLY A 101 -6.29 8.70 10.66
N ARG A 102 -7.40 8.18 10.14
CA ARG A 102 -7.50 7.60 8.78
C ARG A 102 -8.07 8.59 7.75
N ALA A 103 -8.34 9.83 8.16
CA ALA A 103 -9.00 10.81 7.30
C ALA A 103 -8.08 11.31 6.18
N SER A 104 -8.69 12.01 5.22
CA SER A 104 -8.02 12.58 4.04
C SER A 104 -6.92 13.61 4.34
N LYS A 105 -6.78 14.05 5.60
CA LYS A 105 -5.71 14.93 6.07
C LYS A 105 -4.34 14.37 5.70
N THR A 106 -4.07 13.09 5.95
CA THR A 106 -2.74 12.52 5.70
C THR A 106 -2.37 12.44 4.22
N PRO A 107 -3.21 11.88 3.33
CA PRO A 107 -2.97 11.98 1.89
C PRO A 107 -2.81 13.42 1.41
N LYS A 108 -3.60 14.36 1.92
CA LYS A 108 -3.52 15.78 1.54
C LYS A 108 -2.20 16.43 1.96
N GLU A 109 -1.68 16.12 3.15
CA GLU A 109 -0.38 16.62 3.61
C GLU A 109 0.79 16.09 2.76
N VAL A 110 0.69 14.84 2.29
CA VAL A 110 1.78 14.20 1.54
C VAL A 110 1.71 14.50 0.03
N LEU A 111 0.52 14.42 -0.57
CA LEU A 111 0.32 14.49 -2.02
C LEU A 111 -0.44 15.77 -2.47
N GLY A 112 -0.80 16.66 -1.55
CA GLY A 112 -1.53 17.88 -1.88
C GLY A 112 -0.76 18.75 -2.88
N GLY A 113 -1.47 19.26 -3.91
CA GLY A 113 -0.86 20.09 -4.95
C GLY A 113 -0.02 19.34 -5.98
N THR A 114 0.05 18.01 -5.89
CA THR A 114 0.78 17.17 -6.86
C THR A 114 -0.16 16.59 -7.92
N ALA A 115 0.40 16.26 -9.08
CA ALA A 115 -0.30 15.65 -10.20
C ALA A 115 0.26 14.24 -10.48
N GLY A 116 -0.32 13.55 -11.47
CA GLY A 116 0.05 12.17 -11.81
C GLY A 116 -0.95 11.14 -11.31
N ALA A 117 -0.63 9.86 -11.43
CA ALA A 117 -1.48 8.75 -11.02
C ALA A 117 -1.32 8.41 -9.53
N LEU A 118 -2.42 8.00 -8.91
CA LEU A 118 -2.46 7.46 -7.55
C LEU A 118 -3.12 6.07 -7.55
N VAL A 119 -2.33 5.03 -7.39
CA VAL A 119 -2.76 3.63 -7.31
C VAL A 119 -3.23 3.33 -5.90
N VAL A 120 -4.54 3.19 -5.73
CA VAL A 120 -5.21 2.99 -4.43
C VAL A 120 -6.45 2.11 -4.59
N ASP A 121 -7.00 1.64 -3.49
CA ASP A 121 -8.36 1.11 -3.48
C ASP A 121 -9.40 2.26 -3.58
N ALA A 122 -10.68 1.93 -3.45
CA ALA A 122 -11.76 2.92 -3.48
C ALA A 122 -11.93 3.70 -2.16
N TYR A 123 -10.95 3.67 -1.25
CA TYR A 123 -11.09 4.35 0.04
C TYR A 123 -11.25 5.86 -0.13
N THR A 124 -12.28 6.41 0.52
CA THR A 124 -12.65 7.82 0.38
C THR A 124 -11.64 8.78 0.99
N GLY A 125 -10.72 8.28 1.84
CA GLY A 125 -9.61 9.07 2.38
C GLY A 125 -8.73 9.68 1.28
N TYR A 126 -8.64 9.05 0.12
CA TYR A 126 -7.85 9.56 -1.01
C TYR A 126 -8.60 10.59 -1.87
N ASN A 127 -9.90 10.82 -1.66
CA ASN A 127 -10.70 11.72 -2.51
C ASN A 127 -10.16 13.16 -2.52
N ALA A 128 -9.58 13.63 -1.41
CA ALA A 128 -9.06 14.99 -1.30
C ALA A 128 -7.83 15.26 -2.19
N VAL A 129 -7.17 14.21 -2.68
CA VAL A 129 -6.01 14.32 -3.59
C VAL A 129 -6.33 13.85 -5.00
N THR A 130 -7.53 13.28 -5.22
CA THR A 130 -8.00 12.82 -6.54
C THR A 130 -9.12 13.69 -7.10
N LEU A 131 -9.02 15.01 -6.90
CA LEU A 131 -9.89 16.02 -7.49
C LEU A 131 -9.52 16.21 -8.98
N PRO A 132 -10.37 16.88 -9.80
CA PRO A 132 -10.08 17.07 -11.23
C PRO A 132 -8.72 17.70 -11.56
N GLN A 133 -8.22 18.58 -10.69
CA GLN A 133 -6.93 19.25 -10.82
C GLN A 133 -5.78 18.50 -10.10
N GLY A 134 -6.08 17.39 -9.43
CA GLY A 134 -5.17 16.63 -8.60
C GLY A 134 -4.68 15.36 -9.28
N ARG A 135 -4.38 14.34 -8.47
CA ARG A 135 -3.95 13.04 -8.97
C ARG A 135 -5.09 12.23 -9.58
N VAL A 136 -4.79 11.50 -10.64
CA VAL A 136 -5.74 10.58 -11.27
C VAL A 136 -5.73 9.25 -10.53
N ARG A 137 -6.87 8.84 -9.96
CA ARG A 137 -6.97 7.54 -9.26
C ARG A 137 -6.72 6.36 -10.22
N VAL A 138 -6.01 5.34 -9.78
CA VAL A 138 -5.91 4.06 -10.50
C VAL A 138 -6.42 2.99 -9.56
N GLY A 139 -7.46 2.29 -9.99
CA GLY A 139 -8.18 1.31 -9.18
C GLY A 139 -7.37 0.02 -9.01
N CYS A 140 -7.71 -0.73 -7.96
CA CYS A 140 -7.02 -1.97 -7.61
C CYS A 140 -7.88 -3.21 -7.91
N TRP A 141 -7.50 -4.01 -8.91
CA TRP A 141 -8.22 -5.24 -9.24
C TRP A 141 -8.10 -6.33 -8.17
N ALA A 142 -7.05 -6.33 -7.35
CA ALA A 142 -6.94 -7.26 -6.22
C ALA A 142 -8.09 -7.07 -5.21
N HIS A 143 -8.52 -5.82 -4.97
CA HIS A 143 -9.66 -5.51 -4.11
C HIS A 143 -11.00 -5.94 -4.74
N VAL A 144 -11.15 -5.77 -6.06
CA VAL A 144 -12.32 -6.25 -6.79
C VAL A 144 -12.40 -7.78 -6.69
N ARG A 145 -11.29 -8.48 -6.98
CA ARG A 145 -11.17 -9.93 -6.90
C ARG A 145 -11.56 -10.47 -5.52
N ARG A 146 -11.05 -9.84 -4.45
CA ARG A 146 -11.37 -10.25 -3.06
C ARG A 146 -12.88 -10.21 -2.81
N ARG A 147 -13.58 -9.16 -3.25
CA ARG A 147 -15.04 -9.04 -3.07
C ARG A 147 -15.83 -10.11 -3.81
N PHE A 148 -15.45 -10.45 -5.04
CA PHE A 148 -16.09 -11.54 -5.78
C PHE A 148 -15.78 -12.91 -5.15
N PHE A 149 -14.55 -13.10 -4.66
CA PHE A 149 -14.19 -14.32 -3.94
C PHE A 149 -15.03 -14.49 -2.66
N ASP A 150 -15.18 -13.44 -1.86
CA ASP A 150 -15.99 -13.47 -0.64
C ASP A 150 -17.49 -13.73 -0.94
N ALA A 151 -17.97 -13.32 -2.12
CA ALA A 151 -19.34 -13.55 -2.55
C ALA A 151 -19.64 -15.00 -2.99
N LEU A 152 -18.62 -15.79 -3.37
CA LEU A 152 -18.78 -17.17 -3.86
C LEU A 152 -19.57 -18.08 -2.93
N ALA A 153 -19.44 -17.86 -1.61
CA ALA A 153 -20.14 -18.66 -0.61
C ALA A 153 -21.68 -18.56 -0.73
N THR A 154 -22.18 -17.47 -1.32
CA THR A 154 -23.61 -17.18 -1.44
C THR A 154 -24.09 -17.02 -2.88
N ALA A 155 -23.18 -16.85 -3.83
CA ALA A 155 -23.48 -16.61 -5.24
C ALA A 155 -22.39 -17.26 -6.13
N PRO A 156 -22.57 -18.53 -6.53
CA PRO A 156 -21.59 -19.27 -7.33
C PRO A 156 -21.23 -18.60 -8.66
N GLU A 157 -22.15 -17.83 -9.25
CA GLU A 157 -21.92 -17.06 -10.49
C GLU A 157 -20.82 -16.00 -10.33
N ALA A 158 -20.46 -15.61 -9.10
CA ALA A 158 -19.29 -14.75 -8.85
C ALA A 158 -17.99 -15.36 -9.41
N ARG A 159 -17.97 -16.67 -9.68
CA ARG A 159 -16.88 -17.36 -10.38
C ARG A 159 -16.60 -16.76 -11.74
N GLU A 160 -17.61 -16.41 -12.53
CA GLU A 160 -17.43 -15.87 -13.88
C GLU A 160 -16.63 -14.56 -13.83
N ALA A 161 -16.94 -13.66 -12.90
CA ALA A 161 -16.15 -12.45 -12.67
C ALA A 161 -14.70 -12.75 -12.28
N LEU A 162 -14.47 -13.77 -11.45
CA LEU A 162 -13.10 -14.17 -11.07
C LEU A 162 -12.31 -14.72 -12.26
N ASP A 163 -12.97 -15.40 -13.19
CA ASP A 163 -12.34 -15.94 -14.39
C ASP A 163 -11.95 -14.80 -15.35
N PHE A 164 -12.82 -13.80 -15.55
CA PHE A 164 -12.44 -12.57 -16.27
C PHE A 164 -11.24 -11.87 -15.62
N ILE A 165 -11.25 -11.72 -14.29
CA ILE A 165 -10.14 -11.07 -13.57
C ILE A 165 -8.85 -11.90 -13.71
N LEU A 166 -8.94 -13.24 -13.69
CA LEU A 166 -7.80 -14.11 -13.90
C LEU A 166 -7.17 -13.90 -15.28
N GLU A 167 -7.96 -13.72 -16.34
CA GLU A 167 -7.43 -13.39 -17.66
C GLU A 167 -6.64 -12.07 -17.66
N LEU A 168 -7.09 -11.04 -16.94
CA LEU A 168 -6.33 -9.79 -16.81
C LEU A 168 -4.94 -10.06 -16.20
N TYR A 169 -4.87 -10.90 -15.17
CA TYR A 169 -3.60 -11.28 -14.56
C TYR A 169 -2.72 -12.15 -15.46
N ARG A 170 -3.32 -12.98 -16.33
CA ARG A 170 -2.59 -13.76 -17.34
C ARG A 170 -1.91 -12.86 -18.36
N VAL A 171 -2.57 -11.79 -18.80
CA VAL A 171 -1.95 -10.79 -19.69
C VAL A 171 -0.75 -10.11 -19.03
N GLU A 172 -0.88 -9.70 -17.76
CA GLU A 172 0.25 -9.10 -17.02
C GLU A 172 1.40 -10.10 -16.78
N ALA A 173 1.10 -11.39 -16.65
CA ALA A 173 2.11 -12.45 -16.55
C ALA A 173 2.84 -12.65 -17.89
N GLN A 174 2.11 -12.70 -19.01
CA GLN A 174 2.69 -12.78 -20.35
C GLN A 174 3.63 -11.60 -20.63
N ALA A 175 3.23 -10.37 -20.25
CA ALA A 175 4.09 -9.20 -20.40
C ALA A 175 5.40 -9.33 -19.62
N ARG A 176 5.36 -9.97 -18.43
CA ARG A 176 6.54 -10.23 -17.61
C ARG A 176 7.43 -11.31 -18.20
N GLU A 177 6.83 -12.39 -18.69
CA GLU A 177 7.55 -13.49 -19.35
C GLU A 177 8.25 -13.03 -20.63
N ALA A 178 7.63 -12.12 -21.37
CA ALA A 178 8.20 -11.51 -22.56
C ALA A 178 9.15 -10.33 -22.28
N ASP A 179 9.36 -9.96 -21.01
CA ASP A 179 10.19 -8.82 -20.58
C ASP A 179 9.80 -7.47 -21.23
N VAL A 180 8.50 -7.27 -21.46
CA VAL A 180 7.97 -6.03 -22.08
C VAL A 180 7.26 -5.12 -21.07
N VAL A 181 7.26 -5.46 -19.78
CA VAL A 181 6.55 -4.69 -18.74
C VAL A 181 6.95 -3.20 -18.76
N ARG A 182 5.93 -2.33 -18.75
CA ARG A 182 6.05 -0.86 -18.83
C ARG A 182 6.64 -0.33 -20.16
N THR A 183 6.55 -1.10 -21.24
CA THR A 183 6.90 -0.65 -22.60
C THR A 183 5.65 -0.43 -23.46
N ALA A 184 5.82 0.14 -24.66
CA ALA A 184 4.74 0.25 -25.64
C ALA A 184 4.14 -1.11 -26.03
N ALA A 185 4.95 -2.17 -26.12
CA ALA A 185 4.50 -3.52 -26.41
C ALA A 185 3.60 -4.08 -25.29
N HIS A 186 3.86 -3.71 -24.03
CA HIS A 186 2.94 -4.06 -22.93
C HIS A 186 1.58 -3.36 -23.06
N ARG A 187 1.57 -2.08 -23.45
CA ARG A 187 0.31 -1.38 -23.73
C ARG A 187 -0.45 -2.04 -24.87
N GLU A 188 0.23 -2.40 -25.95
CA GLU A 188 -0.38 -3.12 -27.08
C GLU A 188 -0.98 -4.46 -26.66
N LEU A 189 -0.24 -5.25 -25.86
CA LEU A 189 -0.72 -6.52 -25.31
C LEU A 189 -2.01 -6.32 -24.48
N ARG A 190 -2.05 -5.27 -23.64
CA ARG A 190 -3.26 -4.92 -22.88
C ARG A 190 -4.42 -4.50 -23.79
N GLN A 191 -4.16 -3.73 -24.83
CA GLN A 191 -5.20 -3.31 -25.79
C GLN A 191 -5.79 -4.51 -26.54
N VAL A 192 -4.95 -5.44 -26.99
CA VAL A 192 -5.40 -6.63 -27.73
C VAL A 192 -6.08 -7.66 -26.82
N HIS A 193 -5.59 -7.86 -25.59
CA HIS A 193 -6.04 -8.96 -24.74
C HIS A 193 -6.80 -8.53 -23.48
N SER A 194 -6.40 -7.47 -22.78
CA SER A 194 -7.11 -7.01 -21.58
C SER A 194 -8.38 -6.22 -21.90
N ALA A 195 -8.37 -5.37 -22.95
CA ALA A 195 -9.51 -4.52 -23.27
C ALA A 195 -10.78 -5.33 -23.63
N PRO A 196 -10.72 -6.40 -24.46
CA PRO A 196 -11.88 -7.24 -24.72
C PRO A 196 -12.40 -7.98 -23.48
N VAL A 197 -11.49 -8.44 -22.61
CA VAL A 197 -11.84 -9.09 -21.34
C VAL A 197 -12.62 -8.12 -20.44
N LEU A 198 -12.17 -6.87 -20.34
CA LEU A 198 -12.87 -5.83 -19.59
C LEU A 198 -14.24 -5.50 -20.19
N ALA A 199 -14.35 -5.42 -21.52
CA ALA A 199 -15.63 -5.18 -22.18
C ALA A 199 -16.63 -6.31 -21.86
N GLY A 200 -16.20 -7.57 -21.97
CA GLY A 200 -17.00 -8.74 -21.61
C GLY A 200 -17.42 -8.73 -20.14
N LEU A 201 -16.47 -8.46 -19.23
CA LEU A 201 -16.74 -8.36 -17.79
C LEU A 201 -17.76 -7.24 -17.51
N ARG A 202 -17.66 -6.08 -18.16
CA ARG A 202 -18.62 -4.98 -17.96
C ARG A 202 -20.04 -5.39 -18.32
N VAL A 203 -20.21 -6.00 -19.50
CA VAL A 203 -21.51 -6.50 -19.95
C VAL A 203 -22.08 -7.49 -18.94
N TRP A 204 -21.24 -8.41 -18.46
CA TRP A 204 -21.65 -9.36 -17.42
C TRP A 204 -22.08 -8.67 -16.13
N LEU A 205 -21.31 -7.70 -15.63
CA LEU A 205 -21.63 -6.95 -14.41
C LEU A 205 -22.97 -6.21 -14.53
N GLU A 206 -23.20 -5.55 -15.66
CA GLU A 206 -24.44 -4.80 -15.93
C GLU A 206 -25.65 -5.74 -16.05
N ALA A 207 -25.49 -6.93 -16.64
CA ALA A 207 -26.53 -7.95 -16.72
C ALA A 207 -26.85 -8.60 -15.35
N GLN A 208 -25.85 -8.76 -14.48
CA GLN A 208 -26.03 -9.33 -13.14
C GLN A 208 -26.57 -8.32 -12.12
N ALA A 209 -26.27 -7.03 -12.27
CA ALA A 209 -26.69 -5.98 -11.34
C ALA A 209 -28.19 -6.00 -10.96
N PRO A 210 -29.16 -6.11 -11.89
CA PRO A 210 -30.58 -6.14 -11.53
C PRO A 210 -31.05 -7.47 -10.91
N ARG A 211 -30.24 -8.53 -11.00
CA ARG A 211 -30.59 -9.86 -10.50
C ARG A 211 -30.24 -10.06 -9.02
N HIS A 212 -29.48 -9.13 -8.45
CA HIS A 212 -28.94 -9.22 -7.09
C HIS A 212 -29.34 -8.02 -6.25
N PRO A 213 -29.87 -8.21 -5.02
CA PRO A 213 -30.12 -7.10 -4.12
C PRO A 213 -28.82 -6.30 -3.86
N PRO A 214 -28.85 -4.95 -3.84
CA PRO A 214 -27.63 -4.14 -3.69
C PRO A 214 -26.81 -4.42 -2.42
N LYS A 215 -27.46 -4.98 -1.39
CA LYS A 215 -26.83 -5.33 -0.11
C LYS A 215 -26.35 -6.79 -0.03
N SER A 216 -26.65 -7.64 -1.01
CA SER A 216 -26.08 -8.99 -1.04
C SER A 216 -24.56 -8.94 -1.26
N PRO A 217 -23.79 -9.96 -0.86
CA PRO A 217 -22.34 -9.99 -1.10
C PRO A 217 -21.96 -9.74 -2.57
N LEU A 218 -22.65 -10.39 -3.51
CA LEU A 218 -22.42 -10.20 -4.95
C LEU A 218 -22.91 -8.83 -5.43
N GLY A 219 -24.07 -8.35 -4.98
CA GLY A 219 -24.57 -7.00 -5.32
C GLY A 219 -23.61 -5.89 -4.89
N GLN A 220 -22.98 -6.04 -3.71
CA GLN A 220 -21.94 -5.12 -3.24
C GLN A 220 -20.66 -5.21 -4.09
N ALA A 221 -20.24 -6.41 -4.49
CA ALA A 221 -19.07 -6.60 -5.36
C ALA A 221 -19.28 -5.96 -6.74
N ILE A 222 -20.44 -6.20 -7.36
CA ILE A 222 -20.84 -5.59 -8.64
C ILE A 222 -20.89 -4.07 -8.52
N SER A 223 -21.58 -3.55 -7.50
CA SER A 223 -21.68 -2.10 -7.28
C SER A 223 -20.30 -1.46 -7.09
N TYR A 224 -19.39 -2.12 -6.37
CA TYR A 224 -18.03 -1.65 -6.19
C TYR A 224 -17.27 -1.57 -7.51
N ALA A 225 -17.31 -2.63 -8.32
CA ALA A 225 -16.63 -2.67 -9.62
C ALA A 225 -17.17 -1.61 -10.58
N LEU A 226 -18.50 -1.51 -10.74
CA LEU A 226 -19.13 -0.54 -11.64
C LEU A 226 -18.87 0.91 -11.22
N LYS A 227 -18.94 1.23 -9.91
CA LYS A 227 -18.64 2.58 -9.42
C LYS A 227 -17.20 3.01 -9.61
N GLN A 228 -16.26 2.07 -9.71
CA GLN A 228 -14.84 2.35 -9.87
C GLN A 228 -14.34 2.03 -11.28
N TRP A 229 -15.24 1.74 -12.22
CA TRP A 229 -14.90 1.17 -13.53
C TRP A 229 -13.84 2.00 -14.26
N GLU A 230 -14.04 3.32 -14.36
CA GLU A 230 -13.08 4.22 -14.99
C GLU A 230 -11.68 4.13 -14.34
N ALA A 231 -11.60 4.13 -13.01
CA ALA A 231 -10.33 3.99 -12.31
C ALA A 231 -9.69 2.62 -12.54
N LEU A 232 -10.51 1.56 -12.61
CA LEU A 232 -10.08 0.17 -12.80
C LEU A 232 -9.59 -0.12 -14.22
N THR A 233 -10.02 0.63 -15.23
CA THR A 233 -9.62 0.37 -16.63
C THR A 233 -8.45 1.24 -17.11
N ARG A 234 -8.03 2.26 -16.34
CA ARG A 234 -6.93 3.17 -16.72
C ARG A 234 -5.60 2.48 -17.04
N PHE A 235 -5.32 1.32 -16.45
CA PHE A 235 -4.08 0.58 -16.70
C PHE A 235 -3.93 0.13 -18.16
N VAL A 236 -5.03 -0.06 -18.89
CA VAL A 236 -5.01 -0.50 -20.28
C VAL A 236 -4.40 0.56 -21.20
N GLU A 237 -4.65 1.83 -20.90
CA GLU A 237 -4.21 2.96 -21.73
C GLU A 237 -2.77 3.42 -21.45
N ASN A 238 -2.18 2.99 -20.32
CA ASN A 238 -0.88 3.48 -19.89
C ASN A 238 -0.05 2.35 -19.27
N GLU A 239 1.04 2.00 -19.95
CA GLU A 239 1.96 0.92 -19.58
C GLU A 239 2.64 1.12 -18.21
N ARG A 240 2.74 2.37 -17.73
CA ARG A 240 3.31 2.69 -16.41
C ARG A 240 2.37 2.36 -15.26
N LEU A 241 1.06 2.26 -15.54
CA LEU A 241 0.05 2.00 -14.53
C LEU A 241 -0.08 0.49 -14.27
N PRO A 242 -0.05 0.06 -13.00
CA PRO A 242 -0.22 -1.33 -12.64
C PRO A 242 -1.70 -1.74 -12.64
N LEU A 243 -1.95 -3.04 -12.73
CA LEU A 243 -3.28 -3.64 -12.58
C LEU A 243 -3.79 -3.55 -11.11
N ASP A 244 -2.89 -3.53 -10.13
CA ASP A 244 -3.25 -3.54 -8.71
C ASP A 244 -2.29 -2.77 -7.80
N ASN A 245 -2.71 -2.67 -6.53
CA ASN A 245 -2.01 -1.99 -5.44
C ASN A 245 -1.26 -2.97 -4.52
N ASN A 246 -0.99 -4.21 -4.92
CA ASN A 246 -0.39 -5.22 -4.02
C ASN A 246 0.98 -4.81 -3.47
N ARG A 247 1.68 -3.88 -4.15
CA ARG A 247 2.99 -3.36 -3.73
C ARG A 247 2.92 -2.54 -2.45
N SER A 248 1.90 -1.69 -2.27
CA SER A 248 1.72 -0.93 -1.02
C SER A 248 1.30 -1.85 0.13
N GLU A 249 0.40 -2.80 -0.11
CA GLU A 249 0.04 -3.84 0.86
C GLU A 249 1.28 -4.62 1.31
N ALA A 250 2.18 -4.97 0.38
CA ALA A 250 3.43 -5.66 0.67
C ALA A 250 4.38 -4.81 1.52
N ALA A 251 4.51 -3.51 1.24
CA ALA A 251 5.32 -2.59 2.04
C ALA A 251 4.83 -2.56 3.51
N LEU A 252 3.52 -2.60 3.72
CA LEU A 252 2.93 -2.59 5.07
C LEU A 252 3.03 -3.94 5.82
N ARG A 253 3.46 -5.04 5.18
CA ARG A 253 3.57 -6.35 5.84
C ARG A 253 4.55 -6.36 7.02
N LYS A 254 5.66 -5.62 6.92
CA LYS A 254 6.64 -5.53 8.03
C LYS A 254 6.05 -4.79 9.23
N ALA A 255 5.35 -3.69 8.98
CA ALA A 255 4.59 -3.01 10.02
C ALA A 255 3.52 -3.93 10.64
N ALA A 256 2.82 -4.72 9.81
CA ALA A 256 1.83 -5.69 10.27
C ALA A 256 2.41 -6.80 11.16
N LEU A 257 3.61 -7.29 10.84
CA LEU A 257 4.36 -8.21 11.69
C LEU A 257 4.79 -7.52 13.00
N GLY A 258 5.33 -6.30 12.89
CA GLY A 258 5.71 -5.46 14.02
C GLY A 258 4.59 -5.29 15.04
N ARG A 259 3.34 -5.08 14.61
CA ARG A 259 2.17 -5.00 15.50
C ARG A 259 1.92 -6.24 16.34
N LYS A 260 2.24 -7.42 15.82
CA LYS A 260 2.12 -8.68 16.57
C LYS A 260 3.22 -8.78 17.64
N ASN A 261 4.38 -8.18 17.39
CA ASN A 261 5.54 -8.28 18.27
C ASN A 261 5.61 -7.17 19.32
N PHE A 262 5.28 -5.93 18.95
CA PHE A 262 5.22 -4.78 19.84
C PHE A 262 3.83 -4.15 19.76
N LEU A 263 3.01 -4.49 20.76
CA LEU A 263 1.55 -4.33 20.80
C LEU A 263 1.03 -2.89 20.64
N PHE A 264 1.87 -1.88 20.87
CA PHE A 264 1.53 -0.47 20.77
C PHE A 264 2.77 0.40 20.51
N VAL A 265 2.52 1.59 19.96
CA VAL A 265 3.44 2.73 19.92
C VAL A 265 3.23 3.58 21.17
N GLY A 266 4.28 4.15 21.77
CA GLY A 266 4.18 4.84 23.06
C GLY A 266 3.38 6.14 23.05
N HIS A 267 3.52 6.95 22.00
CA HIS A 267 2.80 8.21 21.79
C HIS A 267 2.96 8.64 20.32
N GLU A 268 2.33 9.75 19.91
CA GLU A 268 2.30 10.22 18.52
C GLU A 268 3.71 10.44 17.93
N ALA A 269 4.57 11.22 18.59
CA ALA A 269 5.95 11.43 18.12
C ALA A 269 6.79 10.14 18.01
N ALA A 270 6.53 9.12 18.84
CA ALA A 270 7.19 7.83 18.71
C ALA A 270 6.70 7.08 17.45
N GLY A 271 5.45 7.31 17.04
CA GLY A 271 4.89 6.79 15.79
C GLY A 271 5.50 7.45 14.56
N GLU A 272 5.70 8.77 14.61
CA GLU A 272 6.40 9.52 13.56
C GLU A 272 7.85 9.05 13.40
N ASN A 273 8.59 8.92 14.50
CA ASN A 273 9.96 8.39 14.51
C ASN A 273 10.02 6.98 13.92
N LEU A 274 9.09 6.11 14.31
CA LEU A 274 8.99 4.76 13.77
C LEU A 274 8.69 4.75 12.27
N ALA A 275 7.82 5.64 11.78
CA ALA A 275 7.49 5.74 10.37
C ALA A 275 8.70 6.18 9.54
N GLY A 276 9.44 7.20 9.98
CA GLY A 276 10.64 7.67 9.28
C GLY A 276 11.72 6.61 9.18
N LEU A 277 11.99 5.89 10.28
CA LEU A 277 12.96 4.80 10.29
C LEU A 277 12.51 3.58 9.46
N TYR A 278 11.21 3.22 9.51
CA TYR A 278 10.67 2.19 8.62
C TYR A 278 10.86 2.54 7.15
N ALA A 279 10.72 3.81 6.78
CA ALA A 279 10.80 4.24 5.40
C ALA A 279 12.21 4.00 4.82
N LEU A 280 13.23 4.37 5.58
CA LEU A 280 14.63 4.19 5.19
C LEU A 280 14.98 2.70 5.09
N VAL A 281 14.64 1.92 6.11
CA VAL A 281 14.92 0.47 6.13
C VAL A 281 14.18 -0.25 4.98
N ALA A 282 12.89 0.03 4.80
CA ALA A 282 12.09 -0.60 3.75
C ALA A 282 12.60 -0.22 2.35
N SER A 283 13.06 1.02 2.15
CA SER A 283 13.64 1.46 0.89
C SER A 283 14.98 0.75 0.60
N CYS A 284 15.87 0.61 1.59
CA CYS A 284 17.11 -0.15 1.42
C CYS A 284 16.81 -1.61 1.00
N GLU A 285 15.95 -2.30 1.74
CA GLU A 285 15.64 -3.71 1.48
C GLU A 285 14.93 -3.94 0.15
N ALA A 286 14.04 -3.02 -0.26
CA ALA A 286 13.36 -3.09 -1.56
C ALA A 286 14.32 -2.96 -2.76
N ASN A 287 15.52 -2.43 -2.53
CA ASN A 287 16.57 -2.25 -3.53
C ASN A 287 17.77 -3.18 -3.31
N GLY A 288 17.65 -4.18 -2.43
CA GLY A 288 18.75 -5.12 -2.16
C GLY A 288 19.96 -4.52 -1.44
N VAL A 289 19.81 -3.33 -0.84
CA VAL A 289 20.83 -2.69 0.00
C VAL A 289 20.66 -3.16 1.43
N ASN A 290 21.76 -3.57 2.07
CA ASN A 290 21.74 -3.93 3.49
C ASN A 290 21.44 -2.67 4.34
N PRO A 291 20.36 -2.65 5.14
CA PRO A 291 20.00 -1.52 5.99
C PRO A 291 20.80 -1.42 7.30
N GLU A 292 21.70 -2.38 7.60
CA GLU A 292 22.61 -2.32 8.75
C GLU A 292 23.92 -1.59 8.46
#